data_AF-A0A9X1GFK8-F1
#
_entry.id   AF-A0A9X1GFK8-F1
#
_cell.length_a   1.000
_cell.length_b   1.000
_cell.length_c   1.000
_cell.angle_alpha   90.00
_cell.angle_beta   90.00
_cell.angle_gamma   90.00
#
_symmetry.space_group_name_H-M   'P 1'
#
loop_
_entity.id
_entity.type
_entity.pdbx_description
1 polymer ?
#
loop_
_entity_poly.entity_id
_entity_poly.type
_entity_poly.pdbx_seq_one_letter_code
_entity_poly.pdbx_strand_id
1 'polypeptide(L)'
;KERSILLLSSQEMGLPILYKNLILNKYPSFKKVDIYEKDVFSLDYTLINQYDLVLTDVNLNLNRISSAILKISKVPTDAFWHNLETFLHST
;
A
#
# COMPACT_ATOMS: atom_id res chain seq x y z
N LYS A 1 5.13 -17.25 -2.88
CA LYS A 1 3.96 -16.65 -2.20
C LYS A 1 3.63 -15.37 -2.95
N GLU A 2 2.40 -15.17 -3.41
CA GLU A 2 2.03 -13.90 -4.07
C GLU A 2 2.09 -12.78 -3.01
N ARG A 3 2.84 -11.71 -3.31
CA ARG A 3 2.93 -10.55 -2.39
C ARG A 3 1.57 -9.85 -2.32
N SER A 4 1.31 -9.20 -1.21
CA SER A 4 0.04 -8.52 -0.95
C SER A 4 0.26 -7.06 -0.58
N ILE A 5 -0.58 -6.18 -1.14
CA ILE A 5 -0.51 -4.74 -0.92
C ILE A 5 -1.80 -4.25 -0.29
N LEU A 6 -1.67 -3.44 0.75
CA LEU A 6 -2.76 -2.66 1.33
C LEU A 6 -2.56 -1.18 1.03
N LEU A 7 -3.58 -0.54 0.47
CA LEU A 7 -3.65 0.90 0.26
C LEU A 7 -4.38 1.54 1.43
N LEU A 8 -3.68 2.35 2.21
CA LEU A 8 -4.20 3.01 3.39
C LEU A 8 -3.94 4.51 3.29
N SER A 9 -4.99 5.29 3.14
CA SER A 9 -4.87 6.74 2.93
C SER A 9 -5.80 7.50 3.86
N SER A 10 -5.29 8.57 4.47
CA SER A 10 -6.14 9.54 5.20
C SER A 10 -6.87 10.53 4.29
N GLN A 11 -6.41 10.67 3.04
CA GLN A 11 -7.14 11.39 2.00
C GLN A 11 -8.37 10.62 1.52
N GLU A 12 -9.24 11.29 0.77
CA GLU A 12 -10.43 10.70 0.14
C GLU A 12 -10.12 9.38 -0.58
N MET A 13 -11.13 8.49 -0.64
CA MET A 13 -11.03 7.18 -1.30
C MET A 13 -10.49 7.22 -2.74
N GLY A 14 -10.55 8.37 -3.41
CA GLY A 14 -9.98 8.58 -4.73
C GLY A 14 -8.49 8.25 -4.82
N LEU A 15 -7.69 8.53 -3.78
CA LEU A 15 -6.25 8.27 -3.83
C LEU A 15 -5.92 6.76 -3.77
N PRO A 16 -6.44 5.96 -2.81
CA PRO A 16 -6.32 4.50 -2.86
C PRO A 16 -6.80 3.90 -4.17
N ILE A 17 -7.96 4.33 -4.69
CA ILE A 17 -8.52 3.81 -5.94
C ILE A 17 -7.58 4.11 -7.13
N LEU A 18 -7.04 5.33 -7.20
CA LEU A 18 -6.07 5.72 -8.23
C LEU A 18 -4.85 4.78 -8.21
N TYR A 19 -4.22 4.61 -7.06
CA TYR A 19 -3.04 3.74 -6.95
C TYR A 19 -3.37 2.27 -7.26
N LYS A 20 -4.51 1.76 -6.80
CA LYS A 20 -4.96 0.40 -7.13
C LYS A 20 -5.04 0.21 -8.65
N ASN A 21 -5.71 1.13 -9.35
CA ASN A 21 -5.86 1.07 -10.80
C ASN A 21 -4.51 1.19 -11.52
N LEU A 22 -3.64 2.11 -11.09
CA LEU A 22 -2.31 2.27 -11.69
C LEU A 22 -1.44 1.01 -11.54
N ILE A 23 -1.45 0.41 -10.35
CA ILE A 23 -0.69 -0.83 -10.08
C ILE A 23 -1.24 -1.98 -10.92
N LEU A 24 -2.56 -2.18 -10.95
CA LEU A 24 -3.19 -3.26 -11.73
C LEU A 24 -3.01 -3.06 -13.25
N ASN A 25 -2.98 -1.82 -13.73
CA ASN A 25 -2.69 -1.55 -15.14
C ASN A 25 -1.25 -1.87 -15.51
N LYS A 26 -0.29 -1.57 -14.62
CA LYS A 26 1.14 -1.82 -14.86
C LYS A 26 1.54 -3.28 -14.59
N TYR A 27 0.89 -3.92 -13.63
CA TYR A 27 1.14 -5.29 -13.19
C TYR A 27 -0.18 -6.09 -13.10
N PRO A 28 -0.80 -6.48 -14.24
CA PRO A 28 -2.12 -7.12 -14.26
C PRO A 28 -2.18 -8.49 -13.58
N SER A 29 -1.04 -9.17 -13.46
CA SER A 29 -0.91 -10.44 -12.75
C SER A 29 -0.92 -10.30 -11.24
N PHE A 30 -0.75 -9.08 -10.70
CA PHE A 30 -0.66 -8.80 -9.28
C PHE A 30 -2.04 -8.52 -8.69
N LYS A 31 -2.75 -9.56 -8.23
CA LYS A 31 -4.19 -9.45 -7.93
C LYS A 31 -4.50 -9.03 -6.50
N LYS A 32 -3.56 -9.21 -5.58
CA LYS A 32 -3.78 -8.95 -4.15
C LYS A 32 -3.44 -7.51 -3.75
N VAL A 33 -4.22 -6.56 -4.29
CA VAL A 33 -4.16 -5.12 -3.98
C VAL A 33 -5.49 -4.69 -3.37
N ASP A 34 -5.50 -4.46 -2.07
CA ASP A 34 -6.71 -4.11 -1.32
C ASP A 34 -6.66 -2.66 -0.82
N ILE A 35 -7.83 -2.11 -0.51
CA ILE A 35 -7.98 -0.78 0.07
C ILE A 35 -8.43 -0.96 1.52
N TYR A 36 -7.83 -0.22 2.44
CA TYR A 36 -8.24 -0.22 3.84
C TYR A 36 -9.56 0.54 3.99
N GLU A 37 -10.63 -0.16 4.37
CA GLU A 37 -11.99 0.39 4.45
C GLU A 37 -12.39 0.87 5.85
N LYS A 38 -11.58 0.55 6.88
CA LYS A 38 -11.86 0.97 8.25
C LYS A 38 -11.43 2.41 8.50
N ASP A 39 -11.84 2.96 9.63
CA ASP A 39 -11.45 4.28 10.07
C ASP A 39 -9.93 4.42 10.19
N VAL A 40 -9.37 5.44 9.54
CA VAL A 40 -7.94 5.77 9.54
C VAL A 40 -7.51 6.42 10.85
N PHE A 41 -8.43 6.97 11.65
CA PHE A 41 -8.15 7.49 12.99
C PHE A 41 -8.09 6.36 14.03
N SER A 42 -8.59 5.16 13.71
CA SER A 42 -8.55 3.97 14.55
C SER A 42 -7.98 2.77 13.80
N LEU A 43 -6.65 2.78 13.63
CA LEU A 43 -5.95 1.78 12.83
C LEU A 43 -5.93 0.39 13.47
N ASP A 44 -6.43 -0.60 12.73
CA ASP A 44 -6.37 -2.01 13.07
C ASP A 44 -5.06 -2.63 12.56
N TYR A 45 -4.03 -2.56 13.40
CA TYR A 45 -2.72 -3.13 13.08
C TYR A 45 -2.74 -4.65 12.90
N THR A 46 -3.70 -5.36 13.50
CA THR A 46 -3.84 -6.81 13.29
C THR A 46 -4.23 -7.11 11.84
N LEU A 47 -5.12 -6.30 11.26
CA LEU A 47 -5.47 -6.40 9.85
C LEU A 47 -4.35 -5.92 8.93
N ILE A 48 -3.75 -4.76 9.24
CA ILE A 48 -2.68 -4.16 8.42
C ILE A 48 -1.50 -5.13 8.27
N ASN A 49 -1.11 -5.80 9.36
CA ASN A 49 0.03 -6.73 9.39
C ASN A 49 -0.20 -8.05 8.63
N GLN A 50 -1.40 -8.28 8.07
CA GLN A 50 -1.66 -9.43 7.19
C GLN A 50 -1.11 -9.23 5.77
N TYR A 51 -0.74 -7.99 5.43
CA TYR A 51 -0.22 -7.59 4.12
C TYR A 51 1.30 -7.49 4.13
N ASP A 52 1.94 -7.82 3.01
CA ASP A 52 3.40 -7.76 2.91
C ASP A 52 3.90 -6.31 2.74
N LEU A 53 3.11 -5.46 2.07
CA LEU A 53 3.40 -4.03 1.87
C LEU A 53 2.17 -3.16 2.14
N VAL A 54 2.40 -2.01 2.78
CA VAL A 54 1.41 -0.97 3.00
C VAL A 54 1.82 0.30 2.24
N LEU A 55 0.97 0.70 1.31
CA LEU A 55 1.08 1.96 0.57
C LEU A 55 0.28 3.03 1.32
N THR A 56 0.96 4.03 1.89
CA THR A 56 0.27 4.98 2.79
C THR A 56 0.84 6.39 2.81
N ASP A 57 -0.04 7.38 2.95
CA ASP A 57 0.32 8.76 3.29
C ASP A 57 0.30 8.99 4.81
N VAL A 58 -0.31 8.08 5.58
CA VAL A 58 -0.47 8.14 7.04
C VAL A 58 0.83 7.75 7.74
N ASN A 59 1.11 8.39 8.87
CA ASN A 59 2.20 7.99 9.76
C ASN A 59 1.74 6.83 10.64
N LEU A 60 2.20 5.62 10.31
CA LEU A 60 1.95 4.41 11.08
C LEU A 60 2.90 4.32 12.29
N ASN A 61 2.43 3.73 13.39
CA ASN A 61 3.28 3.43 14.53
C ASN A 61 4.23 2.27 14.19
N LEU A 62 5.52 2.60 14.04
CA LEU A 62 6.56 1.64 13.67
C LEU A 62 6.77 0.52 14.69
N ASN A 63 6.39 0.72 15.95
CA ASN A 63 6.48 -0.32 17.00
C ASN A 63 5.37 -1.37 16.89
N ARG A 64 4.34 -1.13 16.06
CA ARG A 64 3.17 -2.00 15.90
C ARG A 64 3.04 -2.60 14.50
N ILE A 65 3.87 -2.16 13.56
CA ILE A 65 3.83 -2.59 12.16
C ILE A 65 4.89 -3.67 11.91
N SER A 66 4.52 -4.72 11.18
CA SER A 66 5.45 -5.74 10.67
C SER A 66 5.56 -5.74 9.15
N SER A 67 4.60 -5.11 8.46
CA SER A 67 4.60 -4.95 7.01
C SER A 67 5.65 -3.95 6.54
N ALA A 68 6.16 -4.12 5.32
CA ALA A 68 6.92 -3.06 4.66
C ALA A 68 6.01 -1.84 4.45
N ILE A 69 6.61 -0.63 4.48
CA ILE A 69 5.87 0.61 4.27
C ILE A 69 6.48 1.32 3.07
N LEU A 70 5.64 1.79 2.17
CA LEU A 70 6.04 2.68 1.08
C LEU A 70 5.10 3.88 1.05
N LYS A 71 5.69 5.08 1.13
CA LYS A 71 4.94 6.32 1.21
C LYS A 71 4.31 6.67 -0.13
N ILE A 72 3.04 7.06 -0.12
CA ILE A 72 2.33 7.55 -1.31
C ILE A 72 2.00 9.04 -1.17
N SER A 73 1.94 9.71 -2.33
CA SER A 73 1.54 11.10 -2.49
C SER A 73 0.47 11.23 -3.56
N LYS A 74 -0.14 12.42 -3.71
CA LYS A 74 -1.17 12.69 -4.74
C LYS A 74 -0.74 12.31 -6.16
N VAL A 75 0.55 12.44 -6.45
CA VAL A 75 1.16 12.05 -7.73
C VAL A 75 2.19 10.95 -7.45
N PRO A 76 2.13 9.79 -8.12
CA PRO A 76 3.17 8.77 -8.06
C PRO A 76 4.44 9.27 -8.75
N THR A 77 5.57 9.21 -8.07
CA THR A 77 6.88 9.61 -8.61
C THR A 77 7.61 8.41 -9.23
N ASP A 78 8.66 8.65 -10.01
CA ASP A 78 9.52 7.57 -10.51
C ASP A 78 10.16 6.78 -9.37
N ALA A 79 10.51 7.46 -8.27
CA ALA A 79 11.02 6.82 -7.07
C ALA A 79 9.99 5.87 -6.43
N PHE A 80 8.70 6.22 -6.42
CA PHE A 80 7.64 5.32 -5.99
C PHE A 80 7.64 4.03 -6.82
N TRP A 81 7.68 4.16 -8.14
CA TRP A 81 7.65 3.00 -9.05
C TRP A 81 8.88 2.11 -8.87
N HIS A 82 10.06 2.70 -8.78
CA HIS A 82 11.30 1.97 -8.56
C HIS A 82 11.30 1.20 -7.23
N ASN A 83 10.83 1.83 -6.15
CA ASN A 83 10.73 1.18 -4.84
C ASN A 83 9.69 0.07 -4.82
N LEU A 84 8.55 0.26 -5.50
CA LEU A 84 7.53 -0.77 -5.63
C LEU A 84 8.07 -1.98 -6.41
N GLU A 85 8.76 -1.75 -7.52
CA GLU A 85 9.38 -2.79 -8.33
C GLU A 85 10.44 -3.55 -7.54
N THR A 86 11.32 -2.83 -6.83
CA THR A 86 12.32 -3.43 -5.94
C THR A 86 11.67 -4.29 -4.86
N PHE A 87 10.57 -3.84 -4.28
CA PHE A 87 9.80 -4.66 -3.36
C PHE A 87 9.29 -5.91 -4.08
N LEU A 88 8.51 -5.78 -5.16
CA LEU A 88 7.89 -6.91 -5.86
C LEU A 88 8.88 -8.00 -6.30
N HIS A 89 10.11 -7.62 -6.66
CA HIS A 89 11.17 -8.53 -7.12
C HIS A 89 12.19 -8.93 -6.05
N SER A 90 12.14 -8.37 -4.84
CA SER A 90 12.96 -8.87 -3.73
C SER A 90 12.61 -10.35 -3.46
N THR A 91 13.62 -11.18 -3.24
CA THR A 91 13.45 -12.65 -3.13
C THR A 91 13.16 -13.07 -1.70
#